data_AF-A0A151TD15-F1
#
_entry.id   AF-A0A151TD15-F1
#
_cell.length_a   1.000
_cell.length_b   1.000
_cell.length_c   1.000
_cell.angle_alpha   90.00
_cell.angle_beta   90.00
_cell.angle_gamma   90.00
#
_symmetry.space_group_name_H-M   'P 1'
#
loop_
_entity.id
_entity.type
_entity.pdbx_description
1 polymer ?
#
loop_
_entity_poly.entity_id
_entity_poly.type
_entity_poly.pdbx_seq_one_letter_code
_entity_poly.pdbx_strand_id
1 'polypeptide(L)'
;MVTDEVELQQHQKLEKLYISTRAGKHYQRDIVRGVEGYIVTGSKQVEIGTKLSEDSRKYGADNTCTSGNTLSRAALNYARARAQMEKERGSLLKALGTQVAEPLRAMVMGAPLEDARHLAQRYDRMRQEAEAQAIEVSKRQAKVRETPGNAENAMKLEAAEAKLQDLKTNMAILGKEAAAAMAAVEAQQQRLTLQRLIAMVEAERAYHQRVLQILDQLEGEMISERQRIEAPPTPSVENSMPPPPSYEEVNGVYASQAHNGSTDSMGYFLGEVLFPYHAESEVELNLSVGDYIVVRKVTNNGWAEGECKGKAGWFPFGYIERRERVLASKVAEVF
;
A
#
# COMPACT_ATOMS: atom_id res chain seq x y z
N MET A 1 38.93 16.80 -48.42
CA MET A 1 37.74 15.97 -48.70
C MET A 1 37.51 14.92 -47.61
N VAL A 2 38.45 14.02 -47.30
CA VAL A 2 38.26 12.99 -46.26
C VAL A 2 38.06 13.56 -44.84
N THR A 3 38.75 14.66 -44.50
CA THR A 3 38.63 15.32 -43.19
C THR A 3 37.25 15.97 -42.95
N ASP A 4 36.66 16.59 -43.97
CA ASP A 4 35.33 17.22 -43.86
C ASP A 4 34.21 16.16 -43.71
N GLU A 5 34.38 14.97 -44.30
CA GLU A 5 33.39 13.89 -44.19
C GLU A 5 33.35 13.28 -42.77
N VAL A 6 34.53 13.06 -42.17
CA VAL A 6 34.64 12.58 -40.78
C VAL A 6 34.09 13.62 -39.79
N GLU A 7 34.37 14.91 -40.02
CA GLU A 7 33.83 16.01 -39.20
C GLU A 7 32.30 16.09 -39.30
N LEU A 8 31.75 15.96 -40.52
CA LEU A 8 30.30 15.95 -40.75
C LEU A 8 29.62 14.76 -40.06
N GLN A 9 30.20 13.56 -40.16
CA GLN A 9 29.69 12.37 -39.48
C GLN A 9 29.71 12.53 -37.95
N GLN A 10 30.77 13.13 -37.41
CA GLN A 10 30.89 13.41 -35.97
C GLN A 10 29.79 14.37 -35.50
N HIS A 11 29.55 15.46 -36.24
CA HIS A 11 28.50 16.43 -35.91
C HIS A 11 27.10 15.79 -35.96
N GLN A 12 26.79 15.05 -37.03
CA GLN A 12 25.50 14.35 -37.17
C GLN A 12 25.29 13.34 -36.04
N LYS A 13 26.35 12.65 -35.60
CA LYS A 13 26.28 11.72 -34.46
C LYS A 13 25.95 12.47 -33.17
N LEU A 14 26.62 13.60 -32.90
CA LEU A 14 26.36 14.44 -31.74
C LEU A 14 24.94 15.00 -31.73
N GLU A 15 24.42 15.44 -32.87
CA GLU A 15 23.05 15.93 -33.00
C GLU A 15 22.03 14.84 -32.66
N LYS A 16 22.21 13.63 -33.19
CA LYS A 16 21.37 12.46 -32.86
C LYS A 16 21.40 12.14 -31.38
N LEU A 17 22.58 12.12 -30.76
CA LEU A 17 22.75 11.88 -29.33
C LEU A 17 22.07 12.98 -28.49
N TYR A 18 22.15 14.25 -28.90
CA TYR A 18 21.48 15.34 -28.22
C TYR A 18 19.96 15.22 -28.27
N ILE A 19 19.40 14.89 -29.45
CA ILE A 19 17.96 14.65 -29.61
C ILE A 19 17.51 13.47 -28.75
N SER A 20 18.25 12.36 -28.79
CA SER A 20 17.94 11.15 -28.04
C SER A 20 17.98 11.37 -26.54
N THR A 21 19.06 11.96 -26.00
CA THR A 21 19.18 12.24 -24.56
C THR A 21 18.17 13.28 -24.06
N ARG A 22 17.78 14.23 -24.92
CA ARG A 22 16.67 15.16 -24.64
C ARG A 22 15.35 14.39 -24.53
N ALA A 23 15.02 13.55 -25.51
CA ALA A 23 13.80 12.72 -25.49
C ALA A 23 13.78 11.80 -24.27
N GLY A 24 14.90 11.13 -23.96
CA GLY A 24 15.07 10.30 -22.76
C GLY A 24 14.80 11.07 -21.47
N LYS A 25 15.37 12.28 -21.33
CA LYS A 25 15.12 13.15 -20.15
C LYS A 25 13.63 13.50 -20.01
N HIS A 26 12.93 13.78 -21.12
CA HIS A 26 11.51 14.08 -21.09
C HIS A 26 10.69 12.87 -20.64
N TYR A 27 10.91 11.71 -21.26
CA TYR A 27 10.19 10.50 -20.92
C TYR A 27 10.41 10.08 -19.46
N GLN A 28 11.65 10.16 -18.97
CA GLN A 28 11.97 9.91 -17.55
C GLN A 28 11.21 10.86 -16.61
N ARG A 29 11.08 12.14 -16.98
CA ARG A 29 10.31 13.12 -16.19
C ARG A 29 8.82 12.79 -16.18
N ASP A 30 8.28 12.36 -17.30
CA ASP A 30 6.87 11.98 -17.41
C ASP A 30 6.57 10.72 -16.57
N ILE A 31 7.46 9.73 -16.57
CA ILE A 31 7.37 8.58 -15.66
C ILE A 31 7.37 9.04 -14.20
N VAL A 32 8.34 9.88 -13.79
CA VAL A 32 8.43 10.37 -12.41
C VAL A 32 7.14 11.06 -11.98
N ARG A 33 6.60 11.96 -12.82
CA ARG A 33 5.34 12.67 -12.54
C ARG A 33 4.15 11.70 -12.44
N GLY A 34 4.05 10.74 -13.36
CA GLY A 34 2.98 9.74 -13.36
C GLY A 34 3.03 8.88 -12.10
N VAL A 35 4.21 8.39 -11.73
CA VAL A 35 4.43 7.57 -10.53
C VAL A 35 4.15 8.37 -9.25
N GLU A 36 4.63 9.60 -9.14
CA GLU A 36 4.35 10.47 -7.98
C GLU A 36 2.84 10.76 -7.85
N GLY A 37 2.17 11.04 -8.97
CA GLY A 37 0.71 11.23 -8.99
C GLY A 37 -0.06 9.97 -8.55
N TYR A 38 0.41 8.79 -8.99
CA TYR A 38 -0.12 7.50 -8.57
C TYR A 38 0.09 7.28 -7.07
N ILE A 39 1.27 7.61 -6.53
CA ILE A 39 1.57 7.51 -5.10
C ILE A 39 0.64 8.40 -4.28
N VAL A 40 0.49 9.67 -4.64
CA VAL A 40 -0.39 10.61 -3.92
C VAL A 40 -1.84 10.12 -3.91
N THR A 41 -2.35 9.68 -5.06
CA THR A 41 -3.71 9.14 -5.16
C THR A 41 -3.86 7.83 -4.39
N GLY A 42 -2.86 6.95 -4.49
CA GLY A 42 -2.81 5.68 -3.79
C GLY A 42 -2.80 5.84 -2.28
N SER A 43 -2.07 6.82 -1.74
CA SER A 43 -2.04 7.11 -0.30
C SER A 43 -3.44 7.47 0.22
N LYS A 44 -4.20 8.28 -0.54
CA LYS A 44 -5.60 8.58 -0.19
C LYS A 44 -6.48 7.33 -0.21
N GLN A 45 -6.28 6.43 -1.17
CA GLN A 45 -7.02 5.16 -1.19
C GLN A 45 -6.68 4.28 0.02
N VAL A 46 -5.41 4.26 0.45
CA VAL A 46 -4.97 3.55 1.66
C VAL A 46 -5.65 4.12 2.90
N GLU A 47 -5.70 5.45 3.05
CA GLU A 47 -6.39 6.10 4.18
C GLU A 47 -7.88 5.72 4.23
N ILE A 48 -8.59 5.85 3.11
CA ILE A 48 -10.03 5.50 3.02
C ILE A 48 -10.25 4.02 3.34
N GLY A 49 -9.43 3.13 2.75
CA GLY A 49 -9.54 1.69 2.97
C GLY A 49 -9.21 1.27 4.40
N THR A 50 -8.25 1.94 5.03
CA THR A 50 -7.89 1.71 6.44
C THR A 50 -9.06 2.11 7.34
N LYS A 51 -9.67 3.26 7.07
CA LYS A 51 -10.83 3.72 7.84
C LYS A 51 -12.01 2.75 7.71
N LEU A 52 -12.30 2.28 6.50
CA LEU A 52 -13.35 1.28 6.26
C LEU A 52 -13.08 -0.05 6.99
N SER A 53 -11.80 -0.48 7.03
CA SER A 53 -11.38 -1.65 7.80
C SER A 53 -11.61 -1.45 9.31
N GLU A 54 -11.26 -0.29 9.85
CA GLU A 54 -11.45 0.04 11.27
C GLU A 54 -12.91 0.05 11.67
N ASP A 55 -13.77 0.68 10.86
CA ASP A 55 -15.20 0.77 11.15
C ASP A 55 -15.85 -0.63 11.12
N SER A 56 -15.46 -1.47 10.16
CA SER A 56 -15.90 -2.88 10.08
C SER A 56 -15.42 -3.71 11.27
N ARG A 57 -14.17 -3.48 11.72
CA ARG A 57 -13.60 -4.13 12.90
C ARG A 57 -14.35 -3.76 14.16
N LYS A 58 -14.66 -2.46 14.32
CA LYS A 58 -15.41 -1.95 15.47
C LYS A 58 -16.79 -2.59 15.55
N TYR A 59 -17.54 -2.57 14.44
CA TYR A 59 -18.85 -3.22 14.39
C TYR A 59 -18.78 -4.70 14.79
N GLY A 60 -17.79 -5.42 14.24
CA GLY A 60 -17.60 -6.83 14.55
C GLY A 60 -17.21 -7.11 16.00
N ALA A 61 -16.42 -6.24 16.62
CA ALA A 61 -15.98 -6.37 18.01
C ALA A 61 -17.06 -6.01 19.03
N ASP A 62 -17.87 -4.99 18.75
CA ASP A 62 -18.95 -4.56 19.64
C ASP A 62 -20.06 -5.64 19.76
N ASN A 63 -20.19 -6.51 18.74
CA ASN A 63 -21.06 -7.69 18.70
C ASN A 63 -22.47 -7.46 19.31
N THR A 64 -23.09 -6.34 18.94
CA THR A 64 -24.34 -5.84 19.54
C THR A 64 -25.59 -6.63 19.14
N CYS A 65 -25.44 -7.65 18.29
CA CYS A 65 -26.56 -8.43 17.78
C CYS A 65 -27.04 -9.47 18.82
N THR A 66 -28.34 -9.49 19.08
CA THR A 66 -28.98 -10.36 20.08
C THR A 66 -29.51 -11.67 19.53
N SER A 67 -29.56 -11.83 18.20
CA SER A 67 -30.15 -12.99 17.51
C SER A 67 -29.15 -13.83 16.69
N GLY A 68 -27.86 -13.48 16.71
CA GLY A 68 -26.78 -14.22 16.04
C GLY A 68 -25.49 -13.40 15.93
N ASN A 69 -24.37 -14.02 15.51
CA ASN A 69 -23.07 -13.33 15.37
C ASN A 69 -22.48 -13.38 13.95
N THR A 70 -23.24 -13.88 12.97
CA THR A 70 -22.74 -14.13 11.60
C THR A 70 -22.27 -12.85 10.91
N LEU A 71 -23.04 -11.75 11.00
CA LEU A 71 -22.66 -10.47 10.41
C LEU A 71 -21.45 -9.85 11.12
N SER A 72 -21.36 -9.97 12.45
CA SER A 72 -20.20 -9.50 13.22
C SER A 72 -18.92 -10.25 12.82
N ARG A 73 -19.00 -11.57 12.65
CA ARG A 73 -17.89 -12.39 12.14
C ARG A 73 -17.49 -12.02 10.71
N ALA A 74 -18.48 -11.86 9.81
CA ALA A 74 -18.22 -11.41 8.45
C ALA A 74 -17.52 -10.04 8.44
N ALA A 75 -17.99 -9.09 9.26
CA ALA A 75 -17.38 -7.77 9.38
C ALA A 75 -15.91 -7.85 9.88
N LEU A 76 -15.59 -8.73 10.83
CA LEU A 76 -14.21 -8.96 11.28
C LEU A 76 -13.32 -9.55 10.18
N ASN A 77 -13.83 -10.55 9.44
CA ASN A 77 -13.10 -11.17 8.32
C ASN A 77 -12.80 -10.14 7.22
N TYR A 78 -13.82 -9.36 6.84
CA TYR A 78 -13.68 -8.25 5.90
C TYR A 78 -12.68 -7.21 6.38
N ALA A 79 -12.79 -6.78 7.64
CA ALA A 79 -11.91 -5.78 8.23
C ALA A 79 -10.44 -6.21 8.13
N ARG A 80 -10.15 -7.46 8.52
CA ARG A 80 -8.79 -8.02 8.49
C ARG A 80 -8.26 -8.08 7.05
N ALA A 81 -9.03 -8.65 6.12
CA ALA A 81 -8.62 -8.75 4.73
C ALA A 81 -8.40 -7.36 4.10
N ARG A 82 -9.28 -6.40 4.38
CA ARG A 82 -9.12 -5.02 3.90
C ARG A 82 -7.86 -4.35 4.43
N ALA A 83 -7.56 -4.49 5.73
CA ALA A 83 -6.33 -3.97 6.32
C ALA A 83 -5.07 -4.58 5.65
N GLN A 84 -5.10 -5.88 5.37
CA GLN A 84 -4.00 -6.55 4.69
C GLN A 84 -3.82 -6.03 3.26
N MET A 85 -4.91 -5.86 2.49
CA MET A 85 -4.83 -5.28 1.14
C MET A 85 -4.25 -3.86 1.15
N GLU A 86 -4.63 -3.01 2.11
CA GLU A 86 -4.06 -1.66 2.21
C GLU A 86 -2.58 -1.67 2.60
N LYS A 87 -2.14 -2.63 3.41
CA LYS A 87 -0.71 -2.84 3.71
C LYS A 87 0.08 -3.22 2.45
N GLU A 88 -0.46 -4.12 1.64
CA GLU A 88 0.16 -4.49 0.35
C GLU A 88 0.19 -3.29 -0.61
N ARG A 89 -0.88 -2.48 -0.65
CA ARG A 89 -0.90 -1.24 -1.43
C ARG A 89 0.17 -0.26 -0.96
N GLY A 90 0.29 -0.02 0.35
CA GLY A 90 1.35 0.83 0.90
C GLY A 90 2.76 0.35 0.51
N SER A 91 2.96 -0.97 0.46
CA SER A 91 4.21 -1.58 0.02
C SER A 91 4.48 -1.33 -1.47
N LEU A 92 3.47 -1.44 -2.33
CA LEU A 92 3.55 -1.06 -3.75
C LEU A 92 3.95 0.41 -3.90
N LEU A 93 3.23 1.33 -3.24
CA LEU A 93 3.51 2.76 -3.37
C LEU A 93 4.93 3.11 -2.93
N LYS A 94 5.42 2.49 -1.85
CA LYS A 94 6.80 2.64 -1.40
C LYS A 94 7.80 2.11 -2.42
N ALA A 95 7.54 0.95 -3.03
CA ALA A 95 8.38 0.38 -4.07
C ALA A 95 8.44 1.29 -5.30
N LEU A 96 7.29 1.84 -5.74
CA LEU A 96 7.23 2.80 -6.83
C LEU A 96 8.03 4.08 -6.53
N GLY A 97 7.93 4.60 -5.31
CA GLY A 97 8.70 5.79 -4.92
C GLY A 97 10.21 5.56 -4.92
N THR A 98 10.65 4.52 -4.19
CA THR A 98 12.07 4.26 -3.92
C THR A 98 12.79 3.57 -5.08
N GLN A 99 12.13 2.66 -5.78
CA GLN A 99 12.75 1.88 -6.84
C GLN A 99 12.57 2.48 -8.22
N VAL A 100 11.59 3.37 -8.44
CA VAL A 100 11.29 3.95 -9.77
C VAL A 100 11.48 5.46 -9.76
N ALA A 101 10.71 6.20 -8.95
CA ALA A 101 10.70 7.66 -9.01
C ALA A 101 12.04 8.28 -8.58
N GLU A 102 12.61 7.84 -7.45
CA GLU A 102 13.87 8.37 -6.93
C GLU A 102 15.06 8.20 -7.89
N PRO A 103 15.36 7.00 -8.44
CA PRO A 103 16.46 6.84 -9.38
C PRO A 103 16.28 7.63 -10.68
N LEU A 104 15.06 7.70 -11.21
CA LEU A 104 14.80 8.48 -12.43
C LEU A 104 14.88 9.98 -12.19
N ARG A 105 14.43 10.46 -11.02
CA ARG A 105 14.58 11.88 -10.64
C ARG A 105 16.05 12.25 -10.53
N ALA A 106 16.86 11.39 -9.90
CA ALA A 106 18.31 11.58 -9.82
C ALA A 106 18.96 11.60 -11.21
N MET A 107 18.54 10.75 -12.14
CA MET A 107 19.01 10.76 -13.53
C MET A 107 18.65 12.05 -14.28
N VAL A 108 17.42 12.54 -14.10
CA VAL A 108 16.93 13.76 -14.76
C VAL A 108 17.64 15.02 -14.23
N MET A 109 18.00 15.03 -12.94
CA MET A 109 18.66 16.16 -12.27
C MET A 109 20.19 16.00 -12.15
N GLY A 110 20.75 14.91 -12.67
CA GLY A 110 22.14 14.55 -12.45
C GLY A 110 23.12 15.41 -13.26
N ALA A 111 24.25 15.74 -12.62
CA ALA A 111 25.38 16.45 -13.25
C ALA A 111 25.86 15.82 -14.57
N PRO A 112 25.97 14.47 -14.73
CA PRO A 112 26.53 13.88 -15.95
C PRO A 112 25.83 14.28 -17.25
N LEU A 113 24.51 14.45 -17.23
CA LEU A 113 23.75 14.88 -18.41
C LEU A 113 24.01 16.35 -18.76
N GLU A 114 24.10 17.22 -17.76
CA GLU A 114 24.37 18.64 -17.98
C GLU A 114 25.84 18.85 -18.41
N ASP A 115 26.79 18.13 -17.81
CA ASP A 115 28.21 18.17 -18.20
C ASP A 115 28.40 17.72 -19.66
N ALA A 116 27.77 16.62 -20.07
CA ALA A 116 27.82 16.14 -21.45
C ALA A 116 27.21 17.15 -22.44
N ARG A 117 26.14 17.84 -22.06
CA ARG A 117 25.53 18.91 -22.86
C ARG A 117 26.43 20.14 -22.97
N HIS A 118 27.12 20.51 -21.89
CA HIS A 118 28.10 21.58 -21.93
C HIS A 118 29.26 21.27 -22.88
N LEU A 119 29.74 20.02 -22.91
CA LEU A 119 30.74 19.58 -23.89
C LEU A 119 30.23 19.70 -25.33
N ALA A 120 29.00 19.23 -25.60
CA ALA A 120 28.38 19.36 -26.92
C ALA A 120 28.23 20.83 -27.37
N GLN A 121 27.80 21.72 -26.47
CA GLN A 121 27.71 23.16 -26.76
C GLN A 121 29.08 23.81 -27.02
N ARG A 122 30.13 23.39 -26.28
CA ARG A 122 31.50 23.86 -26.55
C ARG A 122 31.99 23.39 -27.92
N TYR A 123 31.69 22.15 -28.30
CA TYR A 123 31.99 21.62 -29.63
C TYR A 123 31.31 22.44 -30.72
N ASP A 124 30.01 22.73 -30.59
CA ASP A 124 29.27 23.51 -31.58
C ASP A 124 29.83 24.92 -31.77
N ARG A 125 30.24 25.59 -30.68
CA ARG A 125 30.91 26.91 -30.76
C ARG A 125 32.24 26.82 -31.50
N MET A 126 33.07 25.84 -31.16
CA MET A 126 34.37 25.65 -31.81
C MET A 126 34.23 25.30 -33.29
N ARG A 127 33.16 24.56 -33.66
CA ARG A 127 32.81 24.27 -35.06
C ARG A 127 32.48 25.54 -35.84
N GLN A 128 31.64 26.41 -35.28
CA GLN A 128 31.31 27.70 -35.90
C GLN A 128 32.55 28.59 -36.05
N GLU A 129 33.46 28.60 -35.08
CA GLU A 129 34.75 29.31 -35.17
C GLU A 129 35.64 28.75 -36.29
N ALA A 130 35.70 27.42 -36.43
CA ALA A 130 36.46 26.76 -37.50
C ALA A 130 35.86 27.06 -38.89
N GLU A 131 34.54 27.06 -39.03
CA GLU A 131 33.83 27.44 -40.26
C GLU A 131 34.12 28.90 -40.64
N ALA A 132 34.04 29.83 -39.69
CA ALA A 132 34.36 31.23 -39.92
C ALA A 132 35.82 31.42 -40.33
N GLN A 133 36.74 30.70 -39.69
CA GLN A 133 38.17 30.73 -40.03
C GLN A 133 38.45 30.14 -41.43
N ALA A 134 37.72 29.10 -41.86
CA ALA A 134 37.84 28.52 -43.18
C ALA A 134 37.41 29.47 -44.30
N ILE A 135 36.33 30.23 -44.08
CA ILE A 135 35.91 31.32 -44.99
C ILE A 135 37.01 32.37 -45.09
N GLU A 136 37.62 32.73 -43.98
CA GLU A 136 38.68 33.73 -43.94
C GLU A 136 39.96 33.26 -44.66
N VAL A 137 40.34 31.98 -44.50
CA VAL A 137 41.43 31.36 -45.29
C VAL A 137 41.13 31.46 -46.78
N SER A 138 39.90 31.11 -47.20
CA SER A 138 39.47 31.19 -48.61
C SER A 138 39.59 32.61 -49.18
N LYS A 139 39.20 33.63 -48.39
CA LYS A 139 39.37 35.05 -48.78
C LYS A 139 40.83 35.45 -48.94
N ARG A 140 41.71 35.02 -48.02
CA ARG A 140 43.15 35.31 -48.11
C ARG A 140 43.82 34.59 -49.28
N GLN A 141 43.42 33.35 -49.58
CA GLN A 141 43.90 32.62 -50.75
C GLN A 141 43.54 33.35 -52.05
N ALA A 142 42.31 33.86 -52.17
CA ALA A 142 41.91 34.67 -53.32
C ALA A 142 42.78 35.94 -53.46
N LYS A 143 43.01 36.65 -52.35
CA LYS A 143 43.83 37.87 -52.34
C LYS A 143 45.29 37.64 -52.73
N VAL A 144 45.88 36.51 -52.30
CA VAL A 144 47.24 36.10 -52.71
C VAL A 144 47.28 35.77 -54.21
N ARG A 145 46.22 35.15 -54.76
CA ARG A 145 46.12 34.89 -56.21
C ARG A 145 45.99 36.17 -57.04
N GLU A 146 45.30 37.19 -56.53
CA GLU A 146 45.16 38.50 -57.19
C GLU A 146 46.45 39.35 -57.14
N THR A 147 47.26 39.19 -56.09
CA THR A 147 48.50 39.98 -55.88
C THR A 147 49.73 39.07 -55.69
N PRO A 148 50.13 38.31 -56.72
CA PRO A 148 51.25 37.39 -56.64
C PRO A 148 52.55 38.13 -56.31
N GLY A 149 53.29 37.64 -55.30
CA GLY A 149 54.56 38.22 -54.85
C GLY A 149 54.48 39.16 -53.64
N ASN A 150 53.26 39.49 -53.16
CA ASN A 150 53.12 40.25 -51.92
C ASN A 150 53.41 39.36 -50.68
N ALA A 151 54.60 39.55 -50.10
CA ALA A 151 55.06 38.79 -48.93
C ALA A 151 54.13 38.95 -47.70
N GLU A 152 53.54 40.13 -47.49
CA GLU A 152 52.63 40.38 -46.37
C GLU A 152 51.32 39.57 -46.51
N ASN A 153 50.76 39.49 -47.72
CA ASN A 153 49.57 38.70 -48.00
C ASN A 153 49.85 37.20 -47.83
N ALA A 154 51.03 36.73 -48.23
CA ALA A 154 51.47 35.35 -48.04
C ALA A 154 51.61 34.99 -46.54
N MET A 155 52.27 35.84 -45.75
CA MET A 155 52.39 35.63 -44.29
C MET A 155 51.04 35.60 -43.58
N LYS A 156 50.11 36.50 -43.96
CA LYS A 156 48.75 36.53 -43.40
C LYS A 156 47.94 35.28 -43.76
N LEU A 157 48.14 34.74 -44.96
CA LEU A 157 47.52 33.48 -45.37
C LEU A 157 48.05 32.32 -44.53
N GLU A 158 49.37 32.18 -44.40
CA GLU A 158 50.02 31.13 -43.61
C GLU A 158 49.56 31.17 -42.14
N ALA A 159 49.50 32.35 -41.52
CA ALA A 159 48.98 32.51 -40.16
C ALA A 159 47.50 32.10 -40.02
N ALA A 160 46.69 32.39 -41.04
CA ALA A 160 45.27 32.01 -41.05
C ALA A 160 45.08 30.50 -41.24
N GLU A 161 45.91 29.86 -42.05
CA GLU A 161 45.94 28.41 -42.26
C GLU A 161 46.41 27.67 -41.01
N ALA A 162 47.47 28.16 -40.34
CA ALA A 162 47.93 27.62 -39.06
C ALA A 162 46.82 27.67 -37.99
N LYS A 163 46.15 28.83 -37.85
CA LYS A 163 45.02 28.97 -36.92
C LYS A 163 43.85 28.04 -37.26
N LEU A 164 43.55 27.85 -38.55
CA LEU A 164 42.51 26.90 -38.97
C LEU A 164 42.89 25.47 -38.59
N GLN A 165 44.16 25.10 -38.78
CA GLN A 165 44.65 23.78 -38.42
C GLN A 165 44.55 23.53 -36.92
N ASP A 166 44.92 24.51 -36.08
CA ASP A 166 44.77 24.43 -34.63
C ASP A 166 43.30 24.32 -34.18
N LEU A 167 42.40 25.04 -34.83
CA LEU A 167 40.96 24.91 -34.55
C LEU A 167 40.44 23.53 -34.93
N LYS A 168 40.86 22.97 -36.07
CA LYS A 168 40.46 21.63 -36.51
C LYS A 168 40.95 20.53 -35.57
N THR A 169 42.19 20.60 -35.10
CA THR A 169 42.73 19.61 -34.15
C THR A 169 42.00 19.66 -32.81
N ASN A 170 41.81 20.85 -32.25
CA ASN A 170 41.07 21.04 -31.00
C ASN A 170 39.61 20.60 -31.13
N MET A 171 38.96 20.93 -32.25
CA MET A 171 37.57 20.52 -32.55
C MET A 171 37.44 19.00 -32.64
N ALA A 172 38.41 18.32 -33.25
CA ALA A 172 38.41 16.86 -33.35
C ALA A 172 38.53 16.19 -31.98
N ILE A 173 39.37 16.71 -31.09
CA ILE A 173 39.52 16.20 -29.71
C ILE A 173 38.23 16.42 -28.93
N LEU A 174 37.75 17.66 -28.89
CA LEU A 174 36.54 18.03 -28.15
C LEU A 174 35.30 17.29 -28.69
N GLY A 175 35.21 17.10 -30.01
CA GLY A 175 34.14 16.35 -30.64
C GLY A 175 34.11 14.89 -30.19
N LYS A 176 35.28 14.24 -30.08
CA LYS A 176 35.38 12.87 -29.56
C LYS A 176 34.96 12.79 -28.09
N GLU A 177 35.41 13.71 -27.26
CA GLU A 177 35.03 13.80 -25.85
C GLU A 177 33.53 14.01 -25.66
N ALA A 178 32.96 14.99 -26.37
CA ALA A 178 31.53 15.28 -26.33
C ALA A 178 30.70 14.07 -26.78
N ALA A 179 31.10 13.39 -27.87
CA ALA A 179 30.36 12.24 -28.37
C ALA A 179 30.44 11.04 -27.42
N ALA A 180 31.61 10.80 -26.81
CA ALA A 180 31.78 9.74 -25.82
C ALA A 180 30.92 10.01 -24.57
N ALA A 181 30.95 11.24 -24.04
CA ALA A 181 30.16 11.63 -22.89
C ALA A 181 28.64 11.52 -23.17
N MET A 182 28.17 12.05 -24.30
CA MET A 182 26.77 11.99 -24.69
C MET A 182 26.28 10.55 -24.94
N ALA A 183 27.10 9.71 -25.57
CA ALA A 183 26.77 8.30 -25.77
C ALA A 183 26.73 7.51 -24.45
N ALA A 184 27.63 7.80 -23.51
CA ALA A 184 27.60 7.20 -22.18
C ALA A 184 26.32 7.57 -21.42
N VAL A 185 25.92 8.85 -21.47
CA VAL A 185 24.68 9.32 -20.86
C VAL A 185 23.45 8.70 -21.52
N GLU A 186 23.40 8.62 -22.85
CA GLU A 186 22.31 7.95 -23.56
C GLU A 186 22.17 6.49 -23.13
N ALA A 187 23.28 5.73 -23.15
CA ALA A 187 23.28 4.32 -22.75
C ALA A 187 22.84 4.15 -21.29
N GLN A 188 23.28 5.04 -20.39
CA GLN A 188 22.87 5.03 -18.99
C GLN A 188 21.38 5.35 -18.83
N GLN A 189 20.86 6.36 -19.55
CA GLN A 189 19.44 6.69 -19.55
C GLN A 189 18.60 5.52 -20.03
N GLN A 190 18.95 4.90 -21.16
CA GLN A 190 18.20 3.76 -21.70
C GLN A 190 18.19 2.58 -20.72
N ARG A 191 19.38 2.17 -20.23
CA ARG A 191 19.52 1.04 -19.30
C ARG A 191 18.75 1.27 -18.01
N LEU A 192 18.93 2.44 -17.38
CA LEU A 192 18.26 2.73 -16.12
C LEU A 192 16.75 2.80 -16.33
N THR A 193 16.28 3.49 -17.36
CA THR A 193 14.83 3.62 -17.64
C THR A 193 14.19 2.26 -17.84
N LEU A 194 14.79 1.38 -18.65
CA LEU A 194 14.30 0.02 -18.84
C LEU A 194 14.24 -0.74 -17.51
N GLN A 195 15.31 -0.70 -16.72
CA GLN A 195 15.34 -1.36 -15.42
C GLN A 195 14.24 -0.84 -14.47
N ARG A 196 13.94 0.46 -14.51
CA ARG A 196 12.88 1.06 -13.69
C ARG A 196 11.48 0.70 -14.17
N LEU A 197 11.26 0.58 -15.48
CA LEU A 197 10.00 0.08 -16.04
C LEU A 197 9.76 -1.38 -15.65
N ILE A 198 10.80 -2.22 -15.69
CA ILE A 198 10.70 -3.62 -15.24
C ILE A 198 10.34 -3.67 -13.75
N ALA A 199 11.03 -2.90 -12.90
CA ALA A 199 10.74 -2.85 -11.47
C ALA A 199 9.30 -2.40 -11.16
N MET A 200 8.76 -1.46 -11.94
CA MET A 200 7.37 -1.01 -11.85
C MET A 200 6.39 -2.16 -12.15
N VAL A 201 6.60 -2.86 -13.26
CA VAL A 201 5.77 -4.01 -13.67
C VAL A 201 5.85 -5.14 -12.64
N GLU A 202 7.03 -5.45 -12.13
CA GLU A 202 7.23 -6.49 -11.11
C GLU A 202 6.53 -6.14 -9.80
N ALA A 203 6.64 -4.88 -9.34
CA ALA A 203 5.97 -4.41 -8.15
C ALA A 203 4.44 -4.47 -8.29
N GLU A 204 3.90 -4.01 -9.42
CA GLU A 204 2.47 -4.09 -9.71
C GLU A 204 1.98 -5.53 -9.76
N ARG A 205 2.70 -6.41 -10.46
CA ARG A 205 2.36 -7.84 -10.54
C ARG A 205 2.35 -8.48 -9.15
N ALA A 206 3.38 -8.24 -8.35
CA ALA A 206 3.47 -8.79 -7.00
C ALA A 206 2.31 -8.30 -6.11
N TYR A 207 1.98 -7.01 -6.18
CA TYR A 207 0.84 -6.44 -5.44
C TYR A 207 -0.49 -7.10 -5.84
N HIS A 208 -0.79 -7.19 -7.13
CA HIS A 208 -2.05 -7.79 -7.58
C HIS A 208 -2.14 -9.28 -7.22
N GLN A 209 -1.04 -10.01 -7.30
CA GLN A 209 -0.98 -11.41 -6.86
C GLN A 209 -1.28 -11.57 -5.37
N ARG A 210 -0.73 -10.69 -4.52
CA ARG A 210 -1.02 -10.69 -3.08
C ARG A 210 -2.47 -10.32 -2.78
N VAL A 211 -3.00 -9.29 -3.43
CA VAL A 211 -4.39 -8.87 -3.27
C VAL A 211 -5.36 -9.98 -3.66
N LEU A 212 -5.11 -10.65 -4.79
CA LEU A 212 -5.93 -11.78 -5.23
C LEU A 212 -5.94 -12.91 -4.19
N GLN A 213 -4.77 -13.31 -3.66
CA GLN A 213 -4.69 -14.32 -2.60
C GLN A 213 -5.50 -13.94 -1.35
N ILE A 214 -5.49 -12.66 -0.96
CA ILE A 214 -6.26 -12.16 0.18
C ILE A 214 -7.77 -12.24 -0.12
N LEU A 215 -8.18 -11.87 -1.34
CA LEU A 215 -9.58 -11.88 -1.76
C LEU A 215 -10.12 -13.31 -1.87
N ASP A 216 -9.36 -14.25 -2.42
CA ASP A 216 -9.75 -15.66 -2.52
C ASP A 216 -10.00 -16.27 -1.12
N GLN A 217 -9.12 -15.96 -0.15
CA GLN A 217 -9.32 -16.38 1.23
C GLN A 217 -10.58 -15.74 1.83
N LEU A 218 -10.75 -14.43 1.63
CA LEU A 218 -11.92 -13.70 2.14
C LEU A 218 -13.23 -14.25 1.56
N GLU A 219 -13.26 -14.56 0.28
CA GLU A 219 -14.43 -15.13 -0.39
C GLU A 219 -14.84 -16.46 0.26
N GLY A 220 -13.88 -17.36 0.52
CA GLY A 220 -14.17 -18.62 1.22
C GLY A 220 -14.74 -18.42 2.63
N GLU A 221 -14.21 -17.44 3.37
CA GLU A 221 -14.71 -17.06 4.69
C GLU A 221 -16.13 -16.50 4.61
N MET A 222 -16.41 -15.65 3.61
CA MET A 222 -17.72 -15.04 3.39
C MET A 222 -18.78 -16.06 2.96
N ILE A 223 -18.42 -17.00 2.08
CA ILE A 223 -19.31 -18.10 1.69
C ILE A 223 -19.67 -18.95 2.92
N SER A 224 -18.71 -19.22 3.79
CA SER A 224 -18.94 -19.96 5.03
C SER A 224 -19.91 -19.24 5.98
N GLU A 225 -19.81 -17.90 6.09
CA GLU A 225 -20.78 -17.10 6.85
C GLU A 225 -22.17 -17.07 6.17
N ARG A 226 -22.22 -16.97 4.84
CA ARG A 226 -23.48 -17.02 4.07
C ARG A 226 -24.21 -18.35 4.28
N GLN A 227 -23.50 -19.47 4.21
CA GLN A 227 -24.06 -20.80 4.45
C GLN A 227 -24.63 -20.93 5.87
N ARG A 228 -24.08 -20.23 6.87
CA ARG A 228 -24.64 -20.21 8.23
C ARG A 228 -25.98 -19.48 8.32
N ILE A 229 -26.22 -18.48 7.47
CA ILE A 229 -27.51 -17.77 7.39
C ILE A 229 -28.54 -18.57 6.61
N GLU A 230 -28.10 -19.23 5.52
CA GLU A 230 -28.97 -20.01 4.63
C GLU A 230 -29.27 -21.42 5.14
N ALA A 231 -28.52 -21.91 6.13
CA ALA A 231 -28.86 -23.15 6.82
C ALA A 231 -30.26 -23.01 7.42
N PRO A 232 -31.18 -23.98 7.20
CA PRO A 232 -32.47 -23.95 7.87
C PRO A 232 -32.22 -23.84 9.38
N PRO A 233 -33.06 -23.10 10.14
CA PRO A 233 -33.04 -23.27 11.58
C PRO A 233 -33.12 -24.77 11.81
N THR A 234 -32.12 -25.32 12.50
CA THR A 234 -32.25 -26.67 13.02
C THR A 234 -33.62 -26.70 13.66
N PRO A 235 -34.51 -27.66 13.33
CA PRO A 235 -35.80 -27.72 13.98
C PRO A 235 -35.47 -27.71 15.46
N SER A 236 -35.88 -26.63 16.12
CA SER A 236 -36.01 -26.60 17.55
C SER A 236 -36.82 -27.84 17.85
N VAL A 237 -36.16 -28.85 18.41
CA VAL A 237 -36.86 -29.93 19.07
C VAL A 237 -37.66 -29.23 20.15
N GLU A 238 -38.92 -28.90 19.83
CA GLU A 238 -39.94 -28.72 20.84
C GLU A 238 -39.82 -29.96 21.74
N ASN A 239 -39.53 -29.71 23.00
CA ASN A 239 -39.42 -30.66 24.11
C ASN A 239 -38.18 -31.55 24.18
N SER A 240 -37.00 -30.94 24.39
CA SER A 240 -36.08 -31.37 25.46
C SER A 240 -34.98 -30.32 25.61
N MET A 241 -35.14 -29.40 26.56
CA MET A 241 -33.99 -28.65 27.07
C MET A 241 -33.00 -29.69 27.65
N PRO A 242 -31.69 -29.63 27.35
CA PRO A 242 -30.73 -30.54 27.98
C PRO A 242 -30.84 -30.40 29.51
N PRO A 243 -30.72 -31.47 30.30
CA PRO A 243 -30.89 -31.40 31.74
C PRO A 243 -29.91 -30.40 32.36
N PRO A 244 -30.28 -29.75 33.48
CA PRO A 244 -29.38 -28.84 34.18
C PRO A 244 -28.12 -29.60 34.64
N PRO A 245 -26.96 -28.91 34.70
CA PRO A 245 -25.72 -29.54 35.16
C PRO A 245 -25.86 -30.06 36.59
N SER A 246 -25.27 -31.23 36.88
CA SER A 246 -25.31 -31.81 38.24
C SER A 246 -24.51 -30.95 39.22
N TYR A 247 -24.95 -30.90 40.49
CA TYR A 247 -24.23 -30.16 41.55
C TYR A 247 -22.82 -30.73 41.82
N GLU A 248 -22.56 -31.99 41.44
CA GLU A 248 -21.27 -32.68 41.60
C GLU A 248 -20.22 -32.24 40.56
N GLU A 249 -20.62 -31.87 39.35
CA GLU A 249 -19.70 -31.34 38.32
C GLU A 249 -19.21 -29.91 38.61
N VAL A 250 -19.81 -29.23 39.60
CA VAL A 250 -19.52 -27.81 39.89
C VAL A 250 -18.61 -27.61 41.12
N ASN A 251 -18.41 -28.62 41.96
CA ASN A 251 -17.53 -28.53 43.16
C ASN A 251 -16.16 -29.21 43.01
N GLY A 252 -15.80 -29.67 41.80
CA GLY A 252 -14.60 -30.49 41.55
C GLY A 252 -13.30 -29.75 41.19
N VAL A 253 -13.16 -28.45 41.45
CA VAL A 253 -11.89 -27.73 41.17
C VAL A 253 -11.47 -26.88 42.37
N TYR A 254 -11.04 -27.56 43.44
CA TYR A 254 -10.12 -26.94 44.38
C TYR A 254 -8.76 -26.82 43.69
N ALA A 255 -8.41 -25.57 43.42
CA ALA A 255 -7.16 -25.13 42.85
C ALA A 255 -5.96 -25.60 43.70
N SER A 256 -4.98 -26.20 43.03
CA SER A 256 -3.58 -25.99 43.37
C SER A 256 -2.92 -25.18 42.25
N GLN A 257 -2.57 -23.95 42.63
CA GLN A 257 -1.43 -23.14 42.18
C GLN A 257 -1.41 -22.53 40.76
N ALA A 258 -1.83 -21.25 40.76
CA ALA A 258 -1.06 -20.09 40.31
C ALA A 258 -0.63 -19.99 38.83
N HIS A 259 -1.32 -19.12 38.08
CA HIS A 259 -0.70 -17.88 37.57
C HIS A 259 -1.75 -16.83 37.12
N ASN A 260 -1.67 -15.67 37.79
CA ASN A 260 -2.05 -14.29 37.42
C ASN A 260 -2.94 -13.99 36.20
N GLY A 261 -4.05 -13.28 36.48
CA GLY A 261 -4.38 -12.04 35.75
C GLY A 261 -5.85 -11.84 35.36
N SER A 262 -6.49 -10.85 35.99
CA SER A 262 -7.76 -10.20 35.62
C SER A 262 -9.06 -10.83 36.13
N THR A 263 -9.49 -10.34 37.29
CA THR A 263 -10.88 -10.10 37.74
C THR A 263 -11.99 -10.42 36.73
N ASP A 264 -12.78 -11.44 37.03
CA ASP A 264 -14.19 -11.47 36.62
C ASP A 264 -15.06 -11.45 37.89
N SER A 265 -15.44 -10.24 38.28
CA SER A 265 -16.50 -10.01 39.25
C SER A 265 -17.82 -10.41 38.58
N MET A 266 -18.13 -11.70 38.54
CA MET A 266 -19.45 -12.20 38.14
C MET A 266 -20.44 -11.84 39.25
N GLY A 267 -20.87 -10.57 39.26
CA GLY A 267 -21.80 -10.04 40.24
C GLY A 267 -23.19 -10.63 40.05
N TYR A 268 -23.82 -11.00 41.17
CA TYR A 268 -25.24 -11.30 41.22
C TYR A 268 -26.04 -10.20 40.52
N PHE A 269 -27.03 -10.58 39.71
CA PHE A 269 -27.95 -9.62 39.11
C PHE A 269 -29.38 -10.08 39.29
N LEU A 270 -30.31 -9.14 39.24
CA LEU A 270 -31.72 -9.44 39.37
C LEU A 270 -32.35 -9.70 37.99
N GLY A 271 -33.14 -10.76 37.88
CA GLY A 271 -34.00 -11.05 36.74
C GLY A 271 -35.48 -10.93 37.11
N GLU A 272 -36.31 -10.42 36.20
CA GLU A 272 -37.77 -10.57 36.27
C GLU A 272 -38.21 -11.69 35.34
N VAL A 273 -39.09 -12.58 35.82
CA VAL A 273 -39.62 -13.69 35.04
C VAL A 273 -40.62 -13.18 33.99
N LEU A 274 -40.33 -13.43 32.72
CA LEU A 274 -41.21 -13.11 31.59
C LEU A 274 -42.11 -14.28 31.19
N PHE A 275 -41.65 -15.52 31.43
CA PHE A 275 -42.37 -16.74 31.06
C PHE A 275 -42.40 -17.72 32.25
N PRO A 276 -43.55 -18.37 32.52
CA PRO A 276 -43.63 -19.33 33.61
C PRO A 276 -42.81 -20.58 33.27
N TYR A 277 -42.26 -21.25 34.28
CA TYR A 277 -41.51 -22.49 34.12
C TYR A 277 -41.87 -23.46 35.24
N HIS A 278 -42.20 -24.70 34.88
CA HIS A 278 -42.48 -25.77 35.84
C HIS A 278 -41.25 -26.66 35.91
N ALA A 279 -40.67 -26.76 37.10
CA ALA A 279 -39.50 -27.59 37.35
C ALA A 279 -39.84 -29.06 37.08
N GLU A 280 -39.02 -29.72 36.26
CA GLU A 280 -39.14 -31.14 35.94
C GLU A 280 -38.34 -32.01 36.94
N SER A 281 -37.43 -31.40 37.69
CA SER A 281 -36.59 -32.06 38.70
C SER A 281 -36.42 -31.22 39.97
N GLU A 282 -35.95 -31.84 41.06
CA GLU A 282 -35.75 -31.15 42.35
C GLU A 282 -34.60 -30.13 42.33
N VAL A 283 -33.73 -30.20 41.32
CA VAL A 283 -32.63 -29.24 41.13
C VAL A 283 -33.07 -28.00 40.35
N GLU A 284 -34.29 -27.99 39.82
CA GLU A 284 -34.86 -26.90 39.03
C GLU A 284 -35.78 -26.00 39.86
N LEU A 285 -35.85 -24.73 39.46
CA LEU A 285 -36.62 -23.70 40.14
C LEU A 285 -37.91 -23.40 39.36
N ASN A 286 -39.07 -23.56 40.01
CA ASN A 286 -40.35 -23.13 39.46
C ASN A 286 -40.39 -21.61 39.32
N LEU A 287 -40.80 -21.11 38.15
CA LEU A 287 -40.92 -19.68 37.87
C LEU A 287 -42.36 -19.27 37.60
N SER A 288 -42.81 -18.17 38.21
CA SER A 288 -44.08 -17.51 37.87
C SER A 288 -43.80 -16.13 37.26
N VAL A 289 -44.55 -15.76 36.22
CA VAL A 289 -44.38 -14.46 35.54
C VAL A 289 -44.51 -13.30 36.53
N GLY A 290 -43.57 -12.36 36.46
CA GLY A 290 -43.49 -11.20 37.35
C GLY A 290 -42.77 -11.47 38.68
N ASP A 291 -42.33 -12.70 38.94
CA ASP A 291 -41.41 -12.99 40.05
C ASP A 291 -40.02 -12.39 39.78
N TYR A 292 -39.31 -12.06 40.86
CA TYR A 292 -37.92 -11.60 40.79
C TYR A 292 -36.98 -12.69 41.30
N ILE A 293 -35.89 -12.89 40.57
CA ILE A 293 -34.88 -13.91 40.88
C ILE A 293 -33.53 -13.24 41.03
N VAL A 294 -32.78 -13.60 42.07
CA VAL A 294 -31.36 -13.26 42.18
C VAL A 294 -30.57 -14.32 41.39
N VAL A 295 -30.04 -13.92 40.24
CA VAL A 295 -29.24 -14.80 39.37
C VAL A 295 -27.80 -14.81 39.84
N ARG A 296 -27.28 -16.01 40.12
CA ARG A 296 -25.92 -16.24 40.63
C ARG A 296 -24.96 -16.64 39.53
N LYS A 297 -25.44 -17.41 38.55
CA LYS A 297 -24.62 -17.99 37.49
C LYS A 297 -25.44 -18.19 36.24
N VAL A 298 -24.83 -17.94 35.07
CA VAL A 298 -25.38 -18.30 33.76
C VAL A 298 -24.37 -19.21 33.08
N THR A 299 -24.85 -20.33 32.56
CA THR A 299 -24.03 -21.32 31.87
C THR A 299 -24.20 -21.19 30.36
N ASN A 300 -23.20 -21.67 29.61
CA ASN A 300 -23.17 -21.60 28.15
C ASN A 300 -24.19 -22.52 27.45
N ASN A 301 -24.87 -23.41 28.18
CA ASN A 301 -25.90 -24.32 27.68
C ASN A 301 -27.33 -23.76 27.84
N GLY A 302 -27.48 -22.49 28.25
CA GLY A 302 -28.77 -21.80 28.36
C GLY A 302 -29.44 -21.89 29.74
N TRP A 303 -28.82 -22.56 30.72
CA TRP A 303 -29.32 -22.60 32.10
C TRP A 303 -28.74 -21.47 32.96
N ALA A 304 -29.54 -20.96 33.88
CA ALA A 304 -29.14 -20.06 34.94
C ALA A 304 -29.47 -20.65 36.31
N GLU A 305 -28.60 -20.42 37.28
CA GLU A 305 -28.84 -20.75 38.69
C GLU A 305 -29.19 -19.48 39.44
N GLY A 306 -30.22 -19.53 40.25
CA GLY A 306 -30.65 -18.38 41.04
C GLY A 306 -31.59 -18.77 42.17
N GLU A 307 -32.02 -17.75 42.90
CA GLU A 307 -32.89 -17.89 44.06
C GLU A 307 -34.12 -17.00 43.93
N CYS A 308 -35.29 -17.59 44.20
CA CYS A 308 -36.57 -16.91 44.21
C CYS A 308 -37.41 -17.44 45.37
N LYS A 309 -38.00 -16.56 46.19
CA LYS A 309 -38.89 -16.91 47.32
C LYS A 309 -38.26 -17.96 48.26
N GLY A 310 -36.99 -17.77 48.60
CA GLY A 310 -36.24 -18.67 49.50
C GLY A 310 -35.90 -20.06 48.94
N LYS A 311 -36.13 -20.30 47.63
CA LYS A 311 -35.76 -21.55 46.95
C LYS A 311 -34.72 -21.28 45.88
N ALA A 312 -33.69 -22.12 45.84
CA ALA A 312 -32.65 -22.06 44.82
C ALA A 312 -32.77 -23.24 43.87
N GLY A 313 -32.45 -22.99 42.60
CA GLY A 313 -32.43 -24.04 41.58
C GLY A 313 -32.08 -23.48 40.20
N TRP A 314 -32.06 -24.38 39.23
CA TRP A 314 -31.80 -24.09 37.83
C TRP A 314 -33.07 -23.70 37.08
N PHE A 315 -32.97 -22.74 36.18
CA PHE A 315 -34.06 -22.36 35.28
C PHE A 315 -33.51 -21.87 33.93
N PRO A 316 -34.34 -21.84 32.87
CA PRO A 316 -33.90 -21.37 31.56
C PRO A 316 -33.56 -19.88 31.59
N PHE A 317 -32.34 -19.49 31.19
CA PHE A 317 -31.91 -18.09 31.23
C PHE A 317 -32.78 -17.18 30.34
N GLY A 318 -33.27 -17.69 29.21
CA GLY A 318 -34.13 -16.94 28.30
C GLY A 318 -35.54 -16.62 28.86
N TYR A 319 -35.90 -17.15 30.03
CA TYR A 319 -37.21 -16.94 30.63
C TYR A 319 -37.26 -15.71 31.54
N ILE A 320 -36.12 -15.04 31.72
CA ILE A 320 -35.98 -13.86 32.56
C ILE A 320 -35.38 -12.68 31.78
N GLU A 321 -35.68 -11.47 32.24
CA GLU A 321 -35.06 -10.24 31.75
C GLU A 321 -34.26 -9.58 32.88
N ARG A 322 -33.03 -9.16 32.60
CA ARG A 322 -32.19 -8.46 33.58
C ARG A 322 -32.84 -7.12 33.96
N ARG A 323 -32.93 -6.85 35.26
CA ARG A 323 -33.46 -5.59 35.83
C ARG A 323 -32.38 -4.88 36.65
N GLU A 324 -32.26 -3.56 36.47
CA GLU A 324 -31.27 -2.75 37.19
C GLU A 324 -31.78 -2.22 38.55
N ARG A 325 -33.10 -2.20 38.81
CA ARG A 325 -33.73 -1.73 40.06
C ARG A 325 -35.09 -2.41 40.33
N VAL A 326 -35.38 -2.76 41.59
CA VAL A 326 -36.73 -3.16 42.05
C VAL A 326 -37.44 -1.97 42.68
N LEU A 327 -38.70 -1.75 42.34
CA LEU A 327 -39.55 -0.83 43.09
C LEU A 327 -39.76 -1.37 44.52
N ALA A 328 -39.49 -0.54 45.52
CA ALA A 328 -39.45 -0.90 46.94
C ALA A 328 -40.74 -1.53 47.52
N SER A 329 -41.84 -1.58 46.76
CA SER A 329 -43.11 -2.19 47.14
C SER A 329 -43.19 -3.70 46.97
N LYS A 330 -42.19 -4.37 46.37
CA LYS A 330 -42.17 -5.83 46.14
C LYS A 330 -41.07 -6.61 46.88
N VAL A 331 -40.27 -5.94 47.71
CA VAL A 331 -39.11 -6.55 48.40
C VAL A 331 -39.52 -7.46 49.58
N ALA A 332 -40.76 -7.34 50.07
CA ALA A 332 -41.21 -8.06 51.26
C ALA A 332 -41.45 -9.58 51.05
N GLU A 333 -41.50 -10.06 49.81
CA GLU A 333 -41.77 -11.49 49.50
C GLU A 333 -40.53 -12.27 49.03
N VAL A 334 -39.33 -11.65 49.08
CA VAL A 334 -38.09 -12.24 48.57
C VAL A 334 -37.20 -12.86 49.67
N PHE A 335 -37.58 -12.75 50.95
CA PHE A 335 -36.86 -13.35 52.08
C PHE A 335 -37.69 -14.38 52.83
#